data_AF-A0A3D4ECF2-F1
#
_entry.id   AF-A0A3D4ECF2-F1
#
_cell.length_a   1.000
_cell.length_b   1.000
_cell.length_c   1.000
_cell.angle_alpha   90.00
_cell.angle_beta   90.00
_cell.angle_gamma   90.00
#
_symmetry.space_group_name_H-M   'P 1'
#
loop_
_entity.id
_entity.type
_entity.pdbx_description
1 polymer ?
#
loop_
_entity_poly.entity_id
_entity_poly.type
_entity_poly.pdbx_seq_one_letter_code
_entity_poly.pdbx_strand_id
1 'polypeptide(L)'
;GKWGFADKDMNVVIPCAYDAVSPFDNGLAIVCSEGRFGYIDQFGTILYPIEYELASPFHKAHAFVVKDGLLGLLNIAGDVTFDYEIMKRFTLPVEWADAPSRFIGDKSGDFQLWVDKNKKYPGAARKMGICGVVEVEFTVGLDGKVTDVKALTSANPNLDKEAVRVVSSSPAWEPAKMGDLPFMTRFSIMVSFSFPSRR
;
A
#
# COMPACT_ATOMS: atom_id res chain seq x y z
N GLY A 1 -33.11 -13.42 -2.20
CA GLY A 1 -33.90 -12.48 -1.37
C GLY A 1 -33.14 -11.18 -1.28
N LYS A 2 -33.80 -10.06 -0.97
CA LYS A 2 -33.16 -8.76 -0.75
C LYS A 2 -32.89 -8.54 0.74
N TRP A 3 -31.91 -7.70 1.03
CA TRP A 3 -31.44 -7.34 2.37
C TRP A 3 -31.84 -5.91 2.72
N GLY A 4 -32.09 -5.71 4.01
CA GLY A 4 -32.40 -4.43 4.65
C GLY A 4 -31.93 -4.48 6.10
N PHE A 5 -32.33 -3.52 6.92
CA PHE A 5 -31.94 -3.45 8.33
C PHE A 5 -33.17 -3.35 9.22
N ALA A 6 -33.11 -4.02 10.36
CA ALA A 6 -34.11 -3.96 11.41
C ALA A 6 -33.50 -3.40 12.70
N ASP A 7 -34.33 -2.78 13.53
CA ASP A 7 -33.96 -2.40 14.89
C ASP A 7 -33.91 -3.62 15.83
N LYS A 8 -33.57 -3.36 17.10
CA LYS A 8 -33.52 -4.39 18.16
C LYS A 8 -34.88 -5.05 18.44
N ASP A 9 -35.97 -4.39 18.08
CA ASP A 9 -37.35 -4.85 18.29
C ASP A 9 -37.88 -5.56 17.04
N MET A 10 -37.00 -5.85 16.06
CA MET A 10 -37.27 -6.51 14.79
C MET A 10 -38.15 -5.70 13.82
N ASN A 11 -38.28 -4.39 14.03
CA ASN A 11 -38.95 -3.52 13.07
C ASN A 11 -37.98 -3.18 11.94
N VAL A 12 -38.41 -3.33 10.69
CA VAL A 12 -37.61 -2.95 9.52
C VAL A 12 -37.47 -1.43 9.48
N VAL A 13 -36.24 -0.93 9.67
CA VAL A 13 -35.89 0.49 9.64
C VAL A 13 -35.34 0.92 8.28
N ILE A 14 -34.69 0.00 7.56
CA ILE A 14 -34.22 0.21 6.19
C ILE A 14 -34.82 -0.90 5.33
N PRO A 15 -35.62 -0.57 4.29
CA PRO A 15 -36.31 -1.55 3.47
C PRO A 15 -35.38 -2.60 2.86
N CYS A 16 -35.89 -3.83 2.70
CA CYS A 16 -35.17 -4.92 2.04
C CYS A 16 -35.08 -4.67 0.52
N ALA A 17 -34.15 -3.80 0.10
CA ALA A 17 -33.98 -3.36 -1.28
C ALA A 17 -32.65 -3.80 -1.90
N TYR A 18 -31.67 -4.22 -1.09
CA TYR A 18 -30.29 -4.46 -1.52
C TYR A 18 -30.01 -5.94 -1.80
N ASP A 19 -29.08 -6.23 -2.71
CA ASP A 19 -28.63 -7.59 -3.00
C ASP A 19 -27.72 -8.14 -1.92
N ALA A 20 -26.95 -7.26 -1.28
CA ALA A 20 -26.15 -7.57 -0.10
C ALA A 20 -25.94 -6.30 0.72
N VAL A 21 -25.65 -6.46 2.02
CA VAL A 21 -25.30 -5.37 2.93
C VAL A 21 -24.19 -5.80 3.87
N SER A 22 -23.34 -4.87 4.31
CA SER A 22 -22.43 -5.09 5.44
C SER A 22 -23.12 -4.73 6.77
N PRO A 23 -22.59 -5.18 7.92
CA PRO A 23 -22.92 -4.56 9.20
C PRO A 23 -22.60 -3.07 9.19
N PHE A 24 -23.26 -2.32 10.06
CA PHE A 24 -22.87 -0.95 10.35
C PHE A 24 -21.55 -0.92 11.12
N ASP A 25 -20.60 -0.13 10.64
CA ASP A 25 -19.36 0.21 11.31
C ASP A 25 -19.17 1.73 11.28
N ASN A 26 -18.92 2.33 12.45
CA ASN A 26 -18.84 3.79 12.63
C ASN A 26 -20.01 4.58 12.00
N GLY A 27 -21.23 4.00 12.01
CA GLY A 27 -22.44 4.63 11.48
C GLY A 27 -22.64 4.49 9.96
N LEU A 28 -21.79 3.74 9.27
CA LEU A 28 -21.87 3.48 7.83
C LEU A 28 -22.05 1.99 7.54
N ALA A 29 -22.83 1.67 6.52
CA ALA A 29 -22.91 0.33 5.96
C ALA A 29 -22.69 0.35 4.44
N ILE A 30 -22.00 -0.66 3.92
CA ILE A 30 -21.86 -0.89 2.49
C ILE A 30 -23.11 -1.60 2.01
N VAL A 31 -23.69 -1.13 0.91
CA VAL A 31 -24.82 -1.77 0.25
C VAL A 31 -24.49 -2.14 -1.18
N CYS A 32 -24.99 -3.28 -1.63
CA CYS A 32 -24.88 -3.73 -3.00
C CYS A 32 -26.25 -3.71 -3.67
N SER A 33 -26.35 -3.12 -4.86
CA SER A 33 -27.54 -3.15 -5.71
C SER A 33 -27.11 -3.35 -7.15
N GLU A 34 -27.66 -4.35 -7.83
CA GLU A 34 -27.36 -4.67 -9.23
C GLU A 34 -25.85 -4.89 -9.49
N GLY A 35 -25.13 -5.42 -8.50
CA GLY A 35 -23.70 -5.69 -8.58
C GLY A 35 -22.80 -4.46 -8.44
N ARG A 36 -23.36 -3.29 -8.06
CA ARG A 36 -22.63 -2.09 -7.69
C ARG A 36 -22.70 -1.84 -6.20
N PHE A 37 -21.67 -1.22 -5.65
CA PHE A 37 -21.52 -0.92 -4.24
C PHE A 37 -21.64 0.59 -3.98
N GLY A 38 -22.21 0.93 -2.83
CA GLY A 38 -22.27 2.28 -2.28
C GLY A 38 -22.36 2.21 -0.76
N TYR A 39 -22.58 3.36 -0.13
CA TYR A 39 -22.61 3.47 1.32
C TYR A 39 -23.85 4.20 1.79
N ILE A 40 -24.44 3.69 2.86
CA ILE A 40 -25.59 4.30 3.53
C ILE A 40 -25.25 4.64 4.97
N ASP A 41 -25.98 5.61 5.52
CA ASP A 41 -26.02 5.85 6.96
C ASP A 41 -27.02 4.91 7.67
N GLN A 42 -27.07 5.01 9.00
CA GLN A 42 -28.01 4.27 9.86
C GLN A 42 -29.50 4.58 9.60
N PHE A 43 -29.82 5.62 8.85
CA PHE A 43 -31.17 6.01 8.46
C PHE A 43 -31.54 5.50 7.06
N GLY A 44 -30.62 4.84 6.36
CA GLY A 44 -30.80 4.37 5.00
C GLY A 44 -30.54 5.44 3.94
N THR A 45 -30.02 6.60 4.31
CA THR A 45 -29.61 7.65 3.37
C THR A 45 -28.38 7.19 2.62
N ILE A 46 -28.41 7.20 1.29
CA ILE A 46 -27.23 6.95 0.45
C ILE A 46 -26.29 8.14 0.61
N LEU A 47 -25.17 7.93 1.31
CA LEU A 47 -24.13 8.94 1.49
C LEU A 47 -23.15 8.94 0.32
N TYR A 48 -22.78 7.75 -0.16
CA TYR A 48 -21.93 7.60 -1.34
C TYR A 48 -22.63 6.70 -2.37
N PRO A 49 -22.72 7.13 -3.64
CA PRO A 49 -23.57 6.48 -4.64
C PRO A 49 -23.26 4.99 -4.85
N ILE A 50 -24.29 4.22 -5.19
CA ILE A 50 -24.18 2.79 -5.51
C ILE A 50 -23.71 2.64 -6.97
N GLU A 51 -22.45 2.97 -7.21
CA GLU A 51 -21.87 2.99 -8.56
C GLU A 51 -20.52 2.26 -8.65
N TYR A 52 -19.95 1.85 -7.52
CA TYR A 52 -18.62 1.27 -7.48
C TYR A 52 -18.65 -0.23 -7.82
N GLU A 53 -17.62 -0.70 -8.52
CA GLU A 53 -17.39 -2.13 -8.79
C GLU A 53 -16.98 -2.88 -7.52
N LEU A 54 -16.22 -2.21 -6.63
CA LEU A 54 -15.82 -2.70 -5.32
C LEU A 54 -15.80 -1.55 -4.33
N ALA A 55 -16.06 -1.82 -3.06
CA ALA A 55 -16.02 -0.86 -1.97
C ALA A 55 -15.50 -1.54 -0.68
N SER A 56 -14.56 -0.90 0.03
CA SER A 56 -14.07 -1.36 1.33
C SER A 56 -14.79 -0.66 2.48
N PRO A 57 -14.78 -1.20 3.71
CA PRO A 57 -15.17 -0.44 4.88
C PRO A 57 -14.31 0.82 5.02
N PHE A 58 -14.85 1.84 5.70
CA PHE A 58 -14.07 3.01 6.09
C PHE A 58 -13.07 2.62 7.18
N HIS A 59 -11.80 2.95 6.96
CA HIS A 59 -10.77 2.90 8.00
C HIS A 59 -10.35 4.33 8.33
N LYS A 60 -10.65 4.77 9.55
CA LYS A 60 -10.49 6.16 10.02
C LYS A 60 -11.29 7.15 9.16
N ALA A 61 -10.68 7.71 8.13
CA ALA A 61 -11.27 8.76 7.31
C ALA A 61 -11.32 8.42 5.81
N HIS A 62 -10.95 7.19 5.43
CA HIS A 62 -10.84 6.79 4.03
C HIS A 62 -11.41 5.39 3.79
N ALA A 63 -11.87 5.15 2.57
CA ALA A 63 -12.23 3.85 2.04
C ALA A 63 -11.65 3.68 0.63
N PHE A 64 -11.42 2.44 0.22
CA PHE A 64 -11.09 2.12 -1.16
C PHE A 64 -12.35 1.81 -1.94
N VAL A 65 -12.41 2.34 -3.15
CA VAL A 65 -13.46 2.05 -4.11
C VAL A 65 -12.84 1.72 -5.46
N VAL A 66 -13.49 0.90 -6.26
CA VAL A 66 -13.10 0.68 -7.66
C VAL A 66 -14.21 1.21 -8.57
N LYS A 67 -13.84 2.02 -9.56
CA LYS A 67 -14.76 2.52 -10.59
C LYS A 67 -14.07 2.48 -11.94
N ASP A 68 -14.74 1.94 -12.96
CA ASP A 68 -14.19 1.80 -14.32
C ASP A 68 -12.84 1.06 -14.34
N GLY A 69 -12.68 0.06 -13.47
CA GLY A 69 -11.44 -0.69 -13.28
C GLY A 69 -10.30 0.05 -12.55
N LEU A 70 -10.53 1.28 -12.08
CA LEU A 70 -9.53 2.09 -11.38
C LEU A 70 -9.77 2.12 -9.87
N LEU A 71 -8.71 1.89 -9.09
CA LEU A 71 -8.72 2.04 -7.64
C LEU A 71 -8.74 3.53 -7.26
N GLY A 72 -9.72 3.92 -6.45
CA GLY A 72 -9.88 5.24 -5.88
C GLY A 72 -9.85 5.25 -4.36
N LEU A 73 -9.41 6.38 -3.79
CA LEU A 73 -9.51 6.68 -2.36
C LEU A 73 -10.70 7.60 -2.14
N LEU A 74 -11.73 7.10 -1.47
CA LEU A 74 -12.89 7.86 -1.03
C LEU A 74 -12.63 8.40 0.38
N ASN A 75 -12.80 9.69 0.59
CA ASN A 75 -12.74 10.30 1.93
C ASN A 75 -14.13 10.48 2.55
N ILE A 76 -14.19 10.85 3.83
CA ILE A 76 -15.45 11.11 4.55
C ILE A 76 -16.25 12.33 4.05
N ALA A 77 -15.65 13.19 3.21
CA ALA A 77 -16.35 14.30 2.58
C ALA A 77 -17.05 13.88 1.28
N GLY A 78 -16.80 12.66 0.80
CA GLY A 78 -17.30 12.17 -0.49
C GLY A 78 -16.37 12.44 -1.67
N ASP A 79 -15.20 13.05 -1.44
CA ASP A 79 -14.23 13.23 -2.50
C ASP A 79 -13.59 11.89 -2.81
N VAL A 80 -13.56 11.56 -4.11
CA VAL A 80 -12.87 10.36 -4.60
C VAL A 80 -11.70 10.76 -5.47
N THR A 81 -10.52 10.30 -5.07
CA THR A 81 -9.31 10.45 -5.87
C THR A 81 -9.01 9.13 -6.58
N PHE A 82 -9.25 9.10 -7.89
CA PHE A 82 -8.90 7.98 -8.78
C PHE A 82 -7.49 8.12 -9.40
N ASP A 83 -6.72 9.09 -8.94
CA ASP A 83 -5.42 9.42 -9.50
C ASP A 83 -4.34 8.45 -9.00
N TYR A 84 -3.91 7.56 -9.90
CA TYR A 84 -2.82 6.61 -9.70
C TYR A 84 -1.47 7.29 -9.37
N GLU A 85 -1.20 8.49 -9.87
CA GLU A 85 0.02 9.26 -9.52
C GLU A 85 -0.08 9.86 -8.11
N ILE A 86 -1.29 10.19 -7.63
CA ILE A 86 -1.52 10.55 -6.22
C ILE A 86 -1.39 9.31 -5.34
N MET A 87 -1.89 8.15 -5.74
CA MET A 87 -1.68 6.88 -5.02
C MET A 87 -0.21 6.44 -4.98
N LYS A 88 0.57 6.67 -6.04
CA LYS A 88 2.03 6.49 -6.00
C LYS A 88 2.70 7.36 -4.93
N ARG A 89 2.18 8.57 -4.71
CA ARG A 89 2.68 9.53 -3.70
C ARG A 89 2.13 9.23 -2.30
N PHE A 90 0.89 8.79 -2.19
CA PHE A 90 0.26 8.29 -0.97
C PHE A 90 0.63 6.82 -0.79
N THR A 91 1.84 6.59 -0.28
CA THR A 91 2.10 5.31 0.38
C THR A 91 1.14 5.22 1.56
N LEU A 92 0.30 4.19 1.60
CA LEU A 92 -0.47 3.95 2.81
C LEU A 92 0.51 3.73 3.96
N PRO A 93 0.28 4.33 5.13
CA PRO A 93 1.11 4.06 6.29
C PRO A 93 1.19 2.55 6.50
N VAL A 94 2.39 2.00 6.70
CA VAL A 94 2.59 0.55 6.89
C VAL A 94 1.73 0.04 8.06
N GLU A 95 1.44 0.93 9.01
CA GLU A 95 0.57 0.70 10.16
C GLU A 95 -0.89 0.43 9.80
N TRP A 96 -1.30 0.66 8.56
CA TRP A 96 -2.65 0.34 8.07
C TRP A 96 -2.71 -1.05 7.41
N ALA A 97 -1.57 -1.73 7.26
CA ALA A 97 -1.53 -3.09 6.76
C ALA A 97 -1.93 -4.07 7.88
N ASP A 98 -2.87 -4.98 7.59
CA ASP A 98 -3.09 -6.16 8.42
C ASP A 98 -1.91 -7.14 8.27
N ALA A 99 -1.32 -7.18 7.07
CA ALA A 99 -0.10 -7.91 6.77
C ALA A 99 0.89 -6.98 6.05
N PRO A 100 2.04 -6.63 6.65
CA PRO A 100 3.01 -5.74 6.02
C PRO A 100 3.75 -6.42 4.88
N SER A 101 4.32 -5.62 3.98
CA SER A 101 5.19 -6.12 2.91
C SER A 101 6.38 -6.88 3.50
N ARG A 102 6.66 -8.07 2.95
CA ARG A 102 7.71 -8.97 3.46
C ARG A 102 8.67 -9.39 2.37
N PHE A 103 9.96 -9.27 2.63
CA PHE A 103 10.98 -9.77 1.73
C PHE A 103 10.99 -11.31 1.74
N ILE A 104 10.88 -11.92 0.56
CA ILE A 104 10.88 -13.39 0.39
C ILE A 104 11.97 -13.86 -0.57
N GLY A 105 12.94 -13.00 -0.86
CA GLY A 105 14.01 -13.27 -1.83
C GLY A 105 15.05 -14.28 -1.40
N ASP A 106 15.16 -14.57 -0.11
CA ASP A 106 15.99 -15.65 0.41
C ASP A 106 15.47 -16.21 1.75
N LYS A 107 16.20 -17.20 2.30
CA LYS A 107 15.83 -17.88 3.55
C LYS A 107 15.92 -16.99 4.79
N SER A 108 16.64 -15.87 4.73
CA SER A 108 16.78 -14.98 5.89
C SER A 108 15.53 -14.14 6.11
N GLY A 109 14.82 -13.81 5.02
CA GLY A 109 13.72 -12.83 5.06
C GLY A 109 14.18 -11.41 5.40
N ASP A 110 15.49 -11.16 5.46
CA ASP A 110 16.10 -9.89 5.82
C ASP A 110 16.64 -9.20 4.56
N PHE A 111 15.93 -8.15 4.14
CA PHE A 111 16.32 -7.41 2.95
C PHE A 111 17.63 -6.64 3.13
N GLN A 112 17.91 -6.10 4.32
CA GLN A 112 19.13 -5.37 4.58
C GLN A 112 20.34 -6.31 4.48
N LEU A 113 20.23 -7.51 5.04
CA LEU A 113 21.26 -8.55 4.93
C LEU A 113 21.47 -8.97 3.46
N TRP A 114 20.38 -9.12 2.70
CA TRP A 114 20.46 -9.42 1.27
C TRP A 114 21.19 -8.31 0.49
N VAL A 115 20.86 -7.03 0.75
CA VAL A 115 21.53 -5.89 0.12
C VAL A 115 23.02 -5.89 0.46
N ASP A 116 23.37 -6.10 1.72
CA ASP A 116 24.76 -6.10 2.16
C ASP A 116 25.59 -7.23 1.53
N LYS A 117 24.96 -8.38 1.25
CA LYS A 117 25.58 -9.51 0.56
C LYS A 117 25.71 -9.30 -0.95
N ASN A 118 24.79 -8.57 -1.58
CA ASN A 118 24.71 -8.42 -3.04
C ASN A 118 25.26 -7.08 -3.56
N LYS A 119 25.56 -6.12 -2.68
CA LYS A 119 26.21 -4.86 -3.04
C LYS A 119 27.66 -5.09 -3.47
N LYS A 120 28.10 -4.34 -4.47
CA LYS A 120 29.43 -4.39 -5.06
C LYS A 120 30.09 -3.05 -4.90
N TYR A 121 31.14 -2.98 -4.07
CA TYR A 121 31.86 -1.73 -3.88
C TYR A 121 32.42 -1.19 -5.22
N PRO A 122 32.05 0.02 -5.68
CA PRO A 122 32.53 0.55 -6.94
C PRO A 122 34.06 0.66 -6.96
N GLY A 123 34.70 0.12 -7.99
CA GLY A 123 36.18 0.09 -8.08
C GLY A 123 36.82 1.47 -8.05
N ALA A 124 36.19 2.48 -8.67
CA ALA A 124 36.63 3.87 -8.62
C ALA A 124 36.58 4.43 -7.19
N ALA A 125 35.45 4.24 -6.48
CA ALA A 125 35.29 4.66 -5.10
C ALA A 125 36.31 3.97 -4.17
N ARG A 126 36.53 2.67 -4.37
CA ARG A 126 37.50 1.88 -3.61
C ARG A 126 38.94 2.39 -3.79
N LYS A 127 39.36 2.70 -5.02
CA LYS A 127 40.70 3.23 -5.31
C LYS A 127 40.93 4.61 -4.69
N MET A 128 39.89 5.42 -4.61
CA MET A 128 39.93 6.77 -4.05
C MET A 128 39.68 6.81 -2.53
N GLY A 129 39.47 5.67 -1.87
CA GLY A 129 39.18 5.62 -0.44
C GLY A 129 37.82 6.24 -0.06
N ILE A 130 36.88 6.32 -0.99
CA ILE A 130 35.56 6.93 -0.77
C ILE A 130 34.66 5.92 -0.05
N CYS A 131 34.11 6.31 1.10
CA CYS A 131 33.10 5.60 1.89
C CYS A 131 31.90 6.51 2.17
N GLY A 132 30.78 5.94 2.60
CA GLY A 132 29.58 6.72 2.92
C GLY A 132 28.32 5.86 3.02
N VAL A 133 27.21 6.52 3.33
CA VAL A 133 25.88 5.90 3.42
C VAL A 133 24.98 6.57 2.39
N VAL A 134 24.29 5.77 1.58
CA VAL A 134 23.31 6.24 0.61
C VAL A 134 21.93 5.81 1.10
N GLU A 135 21.04 6.76 1.34
CA GLU A 135 19.64 6.47 1.60
C GLU A 135 18.94 6.20 0.26
N VAL A 136 18.27 5.04 0.17
CA VAL A 136 17.55 4.62 -1.03
C VAL A 136 16.09 4.41 -0.70
N GLU A 137 15.23 5.15 -1.39
CA GLU A 137 13.78 4.96 -1.39
C GLU A 137 13.38 4.03 -2.54
N PHE A 138 12.43 3.14 -2.28
CA PHE A 138 11.85 2.26 -3.29
C PHE A 138 10.42 1.85 -2.93
N THR A 139 9.66 1.38 -3.93
CA THR A 139 8.28 0.93 -3.77
C THR A 139 8.18 -0.57 -4.06
N VAL A 140 7.56 -1.32 -3.17
CA VAL A 140 7.08 -2.68 -3.43
C VAL A 140 5.70 -2.59 -4.06
N GLY A 141 5.58 -3.03 -5.31
CA GLY A 141 4.35 -3.03 -6.09
C GLY A 141 3.36 -4.11 -5.68
N LEU A 142 2.16 -4.07 -6.26
CA LEU A 142 1.07 -5.04 -6.01
C LEU A 142 1.46 -6.48 -6.40
N ASP A 143 2.40 -6.63 -7.32
CA ASP A 143 2.93 -7.92 -7.78
C ASP A 143 4.15 -8.38 -6.98
N GLY A 144 4.52 -7.65 -5.92
CA GLY A 144 5.69 -7.95 -5.12
C GLY A 144 7.03 -7.54 -5.75
N LYS A 145 7.02 -6.80 -6.86
CA LYS A 145 8.27 -6.30 -7.46
C LYS A 145 8.68 -4.95 -6.90
N VAL A 146 9.99 -4.71 -6.85
CA VAL A 146 10.55 -3.41 -6.50
C VAL A 146 10.52 -2.48 -7.72
N THR A 147 10.01 -1.27 -7.52
CA THR A 147 9.84 -0.20 -8.51
C THR A 147 10.20 1.16 -7.88
N ASP A 148 10.24 2.23 -8.69
CA ASP A 148 10.46 3.61 -8.24
C ASP A 148 11.71 3.82 -7.35
N VAL A 149 12.78 3.06 -7.63
CA VAL A 149 14.02 3.10 -6.83
C VAL A 149 14.79 4.39 -7.10
N LYS A 150 15.08 5.16 -6.05
CA LYS A 150 15.87 6.39 -6.13
C LYS A 150 16.72 6.62 -4.89
N ALA A 151 17.89 7.22 -5.08
CA ALA A 151 18.70 7.72 -3.98
C ALA A 151 18.10 9.04 -3.47
N LEU A 152 17.81 9.12 -2.17
CA LEU A 152 17.34 10.33 -1.50
C LEU A 152 18.51 11.20 -1.04
N THR A 153 19.52 10.56 -0.44
CA THR A 153 20.76 11.22 -0.04
C THR A 153 21.92 10.69 -0.88
N SER A 154 22.82 11.58 -1.27
CA SER A 154 24.00 11.23 -2.06
C SER A 154 25.24 11.29 -1.19
N ALA A 155 26.00 10.20 -1.16
CA ALA A 155 27.35 10.20 -0.59
C ALA A 155 28.40 10.37 -1.69
N ASN A 156 28.19 9.75 -2.84
CA ASN A 156 29.03 9.87 -4.02
C ASN A 156 28.31 9.27 -5.24
N PRO A 157 28.38 9.88 -6.44
CA PRO A 157 27.68 9.38 -7.62
C PRO A 157 27.96 7.91 -7.98
N ASN A 158 29.16 7.39 -7.67
CA ASN A 158 29.47 5.98 -7.89
C ASN A 158 28.79 5.06 -6.88
N LEU A 159 28.73 5.48 -5.61
CA LEU A 159 28.04 4.74 -4.55
C LEU A 159 26.53 4.76 -4.79
N ASP A 160 25.98 5.91 -5.21
CA ASP A 160 24.55 6.07 -5.49
C ASP A 160 24.09 5.12 -6.61
N LYS A 161 24.87 5.05 -7.71
CA LYS A 161 24.60 4.11 -8.81
C LYS A 161 24.55 2.67 -8.33
N GLU A 162 25.46 2.29 -7.45
CA GLU A 162 25.49 0.94 -6.91
C GLU A 162 24.32 0.68 -5.94
N ALA A 163 24.03 1.63 -5.07
CA ALA A 163 22.93 1.54 -4.11
C ALA A 163 21.57 1.39 -4.84
N VAL A 164 21.33 2.20 -5.87
CA VAL A 164 20.15 2.07 -6.72
C VAL A 164 20.16 0.73 -7.46
N ARG A 165 21.29 0.31 -8.03
CA ARG A 165 21.39 -0.97 -8.77
C ARG A 165 21.07 -2.18 -7.88
N VAL A 166 21.65 -2.25 -6.68
CA VAL A 166 21.45 -3.40 -5.78
C VAL A 166 19.99 -3.49 -5.33
N VAL A 167 19.38 -2.35 -4.95
CA VAL A 167 17.96 -2.30 -4.56
C VAL A 167 17.04 -2.60 -5.73
N SER A 168 17.34 -2.09 -6.93
CA SER A 168 16.56 -2.40 -8.15
C SER A 168 16.65 -3.86 -8.56
N SER A 169 17.72 -4.57 -8.18
CA SER A 169 17.86 -6.01 -8.41
C SER A 169 17.24 -6.88 -7.33
N SER A 170 16.46 -6.27 -6.42
CA SER A 170 15.78 -6.99 -5.35
C SER A 170 14.89 -8.11 -5.91
N PRO A 171 14.96 -9.32 -5.32
CA PRO A 171 14.02 -10.39 -5.61
C PRO A 171 12.57 -10.02 -5.25
N ALA A 172 11.66 -10.98 -5.45
CA ALA A 172 10.27 -10.79 -5.11
C ALA A 172 10.02 -10.56 -3.60
N TRP A 173 8.97 -9.80 -3.35
CA TRP A 173 8.38 -9.52 -2.04
C TRP A 173 6.97 -10.07 -2.01
N GLU A 174 6.48 -10.31 -0.80
CA GLU A 174 5.04 -10.36 -0.56
C GLU A 174 4.55 -8.91 -0.36
N PRO A 175 3.55 -8.44 -1.13
CA PRO A 175 3.01 -7.08 -0.98
C PRO A 175 2.25 -6.95 0.34
N ALA A 176 2.14 -5.72 0.85
CA ALA A 176 1.30 -5.42 1.99
C ALA A 176 -0.18 -5.65 1.65
N LYS A 177 -0.98 -6.06 2.62
CA LYS A 177 -2.41 -6.32 2.46
C LYS A 177 -3.25 -5.66 3.55
N MET A 178 -4.42 -5.19 3.16
CA MET A 178 -5.52 -4.80 4.05
C MET A 178 -6.71 -5.70 3.70
N GLY A 179 -7.07 -6.60 4.61
CA GLY A 179 -7.86 -7.78 4.27
C GLY A 179 -7.22 -8.60 3.14
N ASP A 180 -7.99 -8.88 2.09
CA ASP A 180 -7.54 -9.61 0.89
C ASP A 180 -6.94 -8.71 -0.20
N LEU A 181 -6.95 -7.38 -0.02
CA LEU A 181 -6.52 -6.43 -1.03
C LEU A 181 -5.03 -6.07 -0.86
N PRO A 182 -4.16 -6.34 -1.85
CA PRO A 182 -2.79 -5.89 -1.80
C PRO A 182 -2.69 -4.38 -2.09
N PHE A 183 -1.71 -3.71 -1.50
CA PHE A 183 -1.39 -2.32 -1.80
C PHE A 183 0.11 -2.07 -1.85
N MET A 184 0.51 -1.00 -2.54
CA MET A 184 1.92 -0.64 -2.73
C MET A 184 2.50 -0.03 -1.46
N THR A 185 3.70 -0.45 -1.08
CA THR A 185 4.39 0.06 0.11
C THR A 185 5.73 0.66 -0.27
N ARG A 186 6.06 1.81 0.30
CA ARG A 186 7.32 2.51 0.10
C ARG A 186 8.21 2.31 1.30
N PHE A 187 9.47 2.01 1.01
CA PHE A 187 10.51 1.79 2.00
C PHE A 187 11.65 2.77 1.78
N SER A 188 12.37 3.08 2.85
CA SER A 188 13.68 3.72 2.80
C SER A 188 14.67 2.83 3.54
N ILE A 189 15.82 2.56 2.93
CA ILE A 189 16.92 1.82 3.56
C ILE A 189 18.23 2.59 3.45
N MET A 190 19.14 2.31 4.39
CA MET A 190 20.48 2.89 4.41
C MET A 190 21.47 1.88 3.83
N VAL A 191 22.01 2.17 2.64
CA VAL A 191 23.05 1.36 2.00
C VAL A 191 24.42 1.89 2.41
N SER A 192 25.07 1.21 3.36
CA SER A 192 26.38 1.61 3.88
C SER A 192 27.54 1.03 3.05
N PHE A 193 28.49 1.88 2.68
CA PHE A 193 29.75 1.51 2.04
C PHE A 193 30.90 1.90 2.97
N SER A 194 31.47 0.91 3.64
CA SER A 194 32.60 1.10 4.54
C SER A 194 33.71 0.10 4.23
N PHE A 195 34.94 0.47 4.57
CA PHE A 195 36.05 -0.47 4.56
C PHE A 195 36.01 -1.30 5.85
N PRO A 196 36.39 -2.59 5.78
CA PRO A 196 36.61 -3.37 7.00
C PRO A 196 37.58 -2.63 7.91
N SER A 197 37.21 -2.46 9.18
CA SER A 197 38.12 -1.95 10.20
C SER A 197 39.37 -2.84 10.21
N ARG A 198 40.55 -2.25 10.03
CA ARG A 198 41.82 -2.97 10.25
C ARG A 198 41.83 -3.43 11.71
N ARG A 199 41.79 -4.74 11.95
CA ARG A 199 42.15 -5.33 13.23
C ARG A 199 43.66 -5.36 13.37
#